data_AF-A0A3P7PTS4-F1
#
_entry.id   AF-A0A3P7PTS4-F1
#
_cell.length_a   1.000
_cell.length_b   1.000
_cell.length_c   1.000
_cell.angle_alpha   90.00
_cell.angle_beta   90.00
_cell.angle_gamma   90.00
#
_symmetry.space_group_name_H-M   'P 1'
#
loop_
_entity.id
_entity.type
_entity.pdbx_description
1 polymer ?
#
loop_
_entity_poly.entity_id
_entity_poly.type
_entity_poly.pdbx_seq_one_letter_code
_entity_poly.pdbx_strand_id
1 'polypeptide(L)'
;MQLTKRNNQKQLFADASYLFTNSNPYLDYPRPMLHKTVPIGGITVPSEKKNRLPAEWDAILNERNTTVLVSFGSVAKAMYMPEDYK
;
A
#
# COMPACT_ATOMS: atom_id res chain seq x y z
N MET A 1 -3.15 39.56 -6.28
CA MET A 1 -3.58 38.23 -6.75
C MET A 1 -2.34 37.34 -6.76
N GLN A 2 -2.05 36.65 -5.65
CA GLN A 2 -0.82 35.86 -5.52
C GLN A 2 -1.00 34.52 -6.24
N LEU A 3 -0.16 34.30 -7.25
CA LEU A 3 -0.04 33.04 -7.97
C LEU A 3 0.51 32.00 -6.99
N THR A 4 -0.25 30.93 -6.73
CA THR A 4 0.17 29.79 -5.92
C THR A 4 1.40 29.13 -6.54
N LYS A 5 2.60 29.46 -6.05
CA LYS A 5 3.84 28.76 -6.40
C LYS A 5 3.67 27.28 -6.02
N ARG A 6 3.79 26.37 -7.00
CA ARG A 6 3.97 24.94 -6.69
C ARG A 6 5.31 24.81 -5.96
N ASN A 7 5.27 24.59 -4.65
CA ASN A 7 6.47 24.31 -3.88
C ASN A 7 7.06 22.97 -4.29
N ASN A 8 8.39 22.90 -4.32
CA ASN A 8 9.11 21.67 -4.65
C ASN A 8 8.90 20.65 -3.52
N GLN A 9 8.68 19.37 -3.86
CA GLN A 9 8.39 18.31 -2.86
C GLN A 9 9.46 18.26 -1.76
N LYS A 10 10.73 18.45 -2.12
CA LYS A 10 11.85 18.50 -1.16
C LYS A 10 11.72 19.63 -0.13
N GLN A 11 11.21 20.79 -0.55
CA GLN A 11 11.00 21.93 0.36
C GLN A 11 9.86 21.64 1.34
N LEU A 12 8.77 21.03 0.86
CA LEU A 12 7.66 20.61 1.73
C LEU A 12 8.11 19.60 2.79
N PHE A 13 8.96 18.64 2.43
CA PHE A 13 9.54 17.71 3.41
C PHE A 13 10.48 18.40 4.41
N ALA A 14 11.20 19.44 4.00
CA ALA A 14 12.07 20.22 4.87
C ALA A 14 11.28 21.07 5.87
N ASP A 15 10.18 21.68 5.42
CA ASP A 15 9.36 22.59 6.22
C ASP A 15 8.40 21.87 7.18
N ALA A 16 8.04 20.61 6.89
CA ALA A 16 7.15 19.83 7.77
C ALA A 16 7.79 19.54 9.14
N SER A 17 7.04 19.70 10.23
CA SER A 17 7.53 19.40 11.60
C SER A 17 7.65 17.91 11.88
N TYR A 18 6.74 17.10 11.33
CA TYR A 18 6.72 15.64 11.45
C TYR A 18 6.32 15.00 10.14
N LEU A 19 6.86 13.81 9.86
CA LEU A 19 6.54 13.02 8.68
C LEU A 19 6.07 11.64 9.11
N PHE A 20 4.82 11.30 8.84
CA PHE A 20 4.29 9.98 9.12
C PHE A 20 4.36 9.13 7.85
N THR A 21 5.02 7.98 7.91
CA THR A 21 5.15 7.07 6.77
C THR A 21 4.51 5.73 7.09
N ASN A 22 3.70 5.21 6.17
CA ASN A 22 3.16 3.85 6.27
C ASN A 22 4.27 2.84 5.93
N SER A 23 5.12 2.57 6.91
CA SER A 23 6.33 1.75 6.78
C SER A 23 6.56 1.01 8.09
N ASN A 24 7.06 -0.23 8.01
CA ASN A 24 7.44 -1.03 9.16
C ASN A 24 8.97 -1.16 9.17
N PRO A 25 9.69 -0.52 10.11
CA PRO A 25 11.15 -0.48 10.12
C PRO A 25 11.81 -1.86 10.23
N TYR A 26 11.09 -2.88 10.68
CA TYR A 26 11.59 -4.26 10.76
C TYR A 26 11.45 -5.05 9.45
N LEU A 27 10.52 -4.67 8.58
CA LEU A 27 10.27 -5.34 7.30
C LEU A 27 10.81 -4.54 6.11
N ASP A 28 10.92 -3.23 6.26
CA ASP A 28 11.43 -2.33 5.23
C ASP A 28 12.95 -2.34 5.15
N TYR A 29 13.46 -2.11 3.95
CA TYR A 29 14.89 -1.97 3.70
C TYR A 29 15.46 -0.74 4.44
N PRO A 30 16.63 -0.86 5.10
CA PRO A 30 17.22 0.25 5.83
C PRO A 30 17.57 1.40 4.88
N ARG A 31 17.03 2.58 5.17
CA ARG A 31 17.29 3.81 4.42
C ARG A 31 17.54 4.98 5.38
N PRO A 32 18.38 5.96 5.01
CA PRO A 32 18.54 7.16 5.82
C PRO A 32 17.19 7.89 5.98
N MET A 33 16.76 8.09 7.23
CA MET A 33 15.53 8.81 7.58
C MET A 33 15.87 10.04 8.41
N LEU A 34 15.06 11.09 8.27
CA LEU A 34 15.14 12.26 9.13
C LEU A 34 14.61 11.89 10.52
N HIS A 35 15.18 12.45 11.58
CA HIS A 35 14.75 12.20 12.97
C HIS A 35 13.28 12.59 13.25
N LYS A 36 12.72 13.46 12.41
CA LYS A 36 11.30 13.87 12.44
C LYS A 36 10.35 12.93 11.71
N THR A 37 10.85 11.81 11.17
CA THR A 37 10.04 10.82 10.46
C THR A 37 9.63 9.70 11.41
N VAL A 38 8.32 9.49 11.56
CA VAL A 38 7.72 8.46 12.40
C VAL A 38 7.12 7.38 11.49
N PRO A 39 7.71 6.17 11.43
CA PRO A 39 7.13 5.07 10.70
C PRO A 39 5.95 4.48 11.49
N ILE A 40 4.76 4.47 10.89
CA ILE A 40 3.56 3.84 11.46
C ILE A 40 3.07 2.81 10.44
N GLY A 41 3.33 1.54 10.68
CA GLY A 41 2.85 0.47 9.81
C GLY A 41 1.33 0.26 9.92
N GLY A 42 0.69 -0.09 8.81
CA GLY A 42 -0.71 -0.51 8.81
C GLY A 42 -1.73 0.60 9.00
N ILE A 43 -1.37 1.88 8.79
CA ILE A 43 -2.30 3.03 8.88
C ILE A 43 -3.55 2.81 8.02
N THR A 44 -3.39 2.15 6.88
CA THR A 44 -4.44 1.91 5.89
C THR A 44 -5.19 0.59 6.09
N VAL A 45 -4.89 -0.17 7.15
CA VAL A 45 -5.56 -1.45 7.44
C VAL A 45 -6.66 -1.18 8.46
N PRO A 46 -7.94 -1.00 8.05
CA PRO A 46 -9.02 -0.88 9.00
C PRO A 46 -9.07 -2.14 9.87
N SER A 47 -9.02 -1.96 11.19
CA SER A 47 -9.06 -3.04 12.19
C SER A 47 -10.46 -3.67 12.34
N GLU A 48 -11.36 -3.40 11.40
CA GLU A 48 -12.72 -3.92 11.46
C GLU A 48 -12.73 -5.40 11.10
N LYS A 49 -13.01 -6.24 12.10
CA LYS A 49 -13.35 -7.68 11.96
C LYS A 49 -14.55 -7.95 11.03
N LYS A 50 -15.13 -6.93 10.41
CA LYS A 50 -16.32 -6.97 9.54
C LYS A 50 -16.00 -7.23 8.07
N ASN A 51 -14.73 -7.18 7.66
CA ASN A 51 -14.34 -7.61 6.32
C ASN A 51 -14.28 -9.15 6.25
N ARG A 52 -15.43 -9.79 6.49
CA ARG A 52 -15.58 -11.23 6.23
C ARG A 52 -15.59 -11.43 4.73
N LEU A 53 -14.79 -12.38 4.27
CA LEU A 53 -14.77 -12.77 2.87
C LEU A 53 -16.18 -13.28 2.48
N PRO A 54 -16.70 -12.95 1.30
CA PRO A 54 -17.95 -13.54 0.83
C PRO A 54 -17.87 -15.08 0.86
N ALA A 55 -18.98 -15.74 1.19
CA ALA A 55 -19.01 -17.18 1.43
C ALA A 55 -18.50 -18.02 0.24
N GLU A 56 -18.68 -17.53 -0.98
CA GLU A 56 -18.16 -18.16 -2.20
C GLU A 56 -16.63 -18.25 -2.19
N TRP A 57 -15.94 -17.14 -1.95
CA TRP A 57 -14.49 -17.10 -1.91
C TRP A 57 -13.92 -17.83 -0.69
N ASP A 58 -14.62 -17.78 0.44
CA ASP A 58 -14.23 -18.53 1.64
C ASP A 58 -14.29 -20.05 1.37
N ALA A 59 -15.34 -20.53 0.69
CA ALA A 59 -15.44 -21.92 0.29
C ALA A 59 -14.32 -22.33 -0.69
N ILE A 60 -14.03 -21.51 -1.70
CA ILE A 60 -12.98 -21.79 -2.69
C ILE A 60 -11.59 -21.84 -2.04
N LEU A 61 -11.28 -20.87 -1.17
CA LEU A 61 -9.97 -20.81 -0.50
C LEU A 61 -9.80 -21.94 0.53
N ASN A 62 -10.88 -22.41 1.15
CA ASN A 62 -10.87 -23.51 2.12
C ASN A 62 -10.94 -24.92 1.48
N GLU A 63 -11.09 -25.04 0.14
CA GLU A 63 -11.14 -26.33 -0.54
C GLU A 63 -9.82 -27.12 -0.39
N ARG A 64 -8.68 -26.42 -0.27
CA ARG A 64 -7.34 -27.01 -0.17
C ARG A 64 -6.55 -26.35 0.95
N ASN A 65 -5.64 -27.12 1.57
CA ASN A 65 -4.75 -26.62 2.62
C ASN A 65 -3.69 -25.63 2.10
N THR A 66 -3.40 -25.67 0.80
CA THR A 66 -2.43 -24.77 0.15
C THR A 66 -3.08 -24.14 -1.08
N THR A 67 -3.26 -22.82 -1.04
CA THR A 67 -3.89 -22.04 -2.10
C THR A 67 -3.01 -20.86 -2.48
N VAL A 68 -2.83 -20.60 -3.78
CA VAL A 68 -2.05 -19.46 -4.30
C VAL A 68 -3.02 -18.41 -4.83
N LEU A 69 -3.03 -17.23 -4.20
CA LEU A 69 -3.77 -16.07 -4.68
C LEU A 69 -2.86 -15.20 -5.55
N VAL A 70 -3.24 -14.98 -6.80
CA VAL A 70 -2.54 -14.08 -7.72
C VAL A 70 -3.38 -12.84 -7.95
N SER A 71 -2.80 -11.65 -7.75
CA SER A 71 -3.46 -10.36 -7.98
C SER A 71 -2.46 -9.35 -8.54
N PHE A 72 -2.86 -8.67 -9.63
CA PHE A 72 -2.05 -7.62 -10.28
C PHE A 72 -2.41 -6.20 -9.80
N GLY A 73 -3.31 -6.10 -8.82
CA GLY A 73 -3.88 -4.83 -8.38
C GLY A 73 -4.89 -4.26 -9.38
N SER A 74 -5.37 -3.05 -9.10
CA SER A 74 -6.43 -2.39 -9.88
C SER A 74 -5.92 -1.62 -11.11
N VAL A 75 -4.63 -1.27 -11.12
CA VAL A 75 -4.03 -0.45 -12.18
C VAL A 75 -3.73 -1.27 -13.43
N ALA A 76 -3.17 -2.47 -13.26
CA ALA A 76 -2.90 -3.40 -14.35
C ALA A 76 -3.97 -4.50 -14.37
N LYS A 77 -4.97 -4.37 -15.24
CA LYS A 77 -6.01 -5.40 -15.37
C LYS A 77 -5.48 -6.57 -16.19
N ALA A 78 -5.49 -7.76 -15.60
CA ALA A 78 -5.12 -9.02 -16.28
C ALA A 78 -5.97 -9.30 -17.53
N MET A 79 -7.17 -8.73 -17.63
CA MET A 79 -8.02 -8.81 -18.83
C MET A 79 -7.34 -8.27 -20.10
N TYR A 80 -6.38 -7.35 -19.95
CA TYR A 80 -5.66 -6.77 -21.09
C TYR A 80 -4.33 -7.49 -21.40
N MET A 81 -4.08 -8.63 -20.76
CA MET A 81 -2.89 -9.43 -21.05
C MET A 81 -3.01 -10.07 -22.45
N PRO A 82 -2.01 -9.92 -23.33
CA PRO A 82 -2.00 -10.57 -24.65
C PRO A 82 -2.04 -12.09 -24.51
N GLU A 83 -2.70 -12.78 -25.45
CA GLU A 83 -2.84 -14.24 -25.44
C GLU A 83 -1.50 -14.98 -25.51
N ASP A 84 -0.48 -14.37 -26.11
CA ASP A 84 0.86 -14.96 -26.21
C ASP A 84 1.54 -15.18 -24.84
N TYR A 85 1.07 -14.50 -23.79
CA TYR A 85 1.62 -14.58 -22.43
C TYR A 85 0.61 -15.09 -21.40
N LYS A 86 -0.61 -15.41 -21.82
CA LYS A 86 -1.73 -15.76 -20.94
C LYS A 86 -1.67 -17.22 -20.46
#